data_AF-A0AAW9B5V0-F1
#
_entry.id   AF-A0AAW9B5V0-F1
#
_cell.length_a   1.000
_cell.length_b   1.000
_cell.length_c   1.000
_cell.angle_alpha   90.00
_cell.angle_beta   90.00
_cell.angle_gamma   90.00
#
_symmetry.space_group_name_H-M   'P 1'
#
loop_
_entity.id
_entity.type
_entity.pdbx_description
1 polymer ?
#
loop_
_entity_poly.entity_id
_entity_poly.type
_entity_poly.pdbx_seq_one_letter_code
_entity_poly.pdbx_strand_id
1 'polypeptide(L)'
;TVPAGQTEFDVRIASIDDAVYEGPEDFSVTVTGIGAVQGSDTGTATIVDDGSGPGPDPDDDRPSVTITDAGTINEGDTANFKVTLSNASEAETQVELGLNLGDTEAGDLGTLEYNTGSGWVAVPNDGVVTVPAGQTEFDVRIASTDDAVYEGPEDFSVTVTGIGAVQGSDTGTATIVDDGSGPGPDPDDDRPNVIISDAGTINEGETANFKVTLSNASEAETQVELGLNLGDTEVGDLGTLEYNTGSGWVAVPNDGVVTVPAGQTEFDVRIASIDDAVYEGPEDFSVTVTGIGAVQGSDTGTATIVDDGTGPGPDPDDDRPSVTITDAGTINEGDTANFKVTLSNASESTVQVELGLNLGDTEVGDLGTLEY
;
A
#
# COMPACT_ATOMS: atom_id res chain seq x y z
N THR A 1 -23.16 28.14 75.60
CA THR A 1 -23.92 28.11 76.86
C THR A 1 -25.38 27.88 76.51
N VAL A 2 -26.06 26.94 77.18
CA VAL A 2 -27.47 26.61 76.90
C VAL A 2 -28.38 27.45 77.83
N PRO A 3 -29.37 28.19 77.30
CA PRO A 3 -30.31 28.96 78.12
C PRO A 3 -31.09 28.10 79.13
N ALA A 4 -31.40 28.66 80.29
CA ALA A 4 -32.19 27.95 81.31
C ALA A 4 -33.57 27.55 80.77
N GLY A 5 -33.95 26.30 81.00
CA GLY A 5 -35.22 25.73 80.52
C GLY A 5 -35.17 25.13 79.11
N GLN A 6 -34.05 25.22 78.39
CA GLN A 6 -33.86 24.49 77.13
C GLN A 6 -33.25 23.10 77.37
N THR A 7 -33.74 22.12 76.63
CA THR A 7 -33.25 20.73 76.64
C THR A 7 -32.56 20.32 75.35
N GLU A 8 -32.63 21.14 74.32
CA GLU A 8 -32.12 20.87 72.97
C GLU A 8 -31.45 22.12 72.40
N PHE A 9 -30.39 21.93 71.63
CA PHE A 9 -29.73 22.96 70.84
C PHE A 9 -29.00 22.31 69.68
N ASP A 10 -28.83 23.04 68.57
CA ASP A 10 -28.10 22.54 67.41
C ASP A 10 -26.61 22.89 67.49
N VAL A 11 -25.77 21.97 67.03
CA VAL A 11 -24.37 22.21 66.66
C VAL A 11 -24.26 21.98 65.16
N ARG A 12 -23.62 22.89 64.44
CA ARG A 12 -23.42 22.79 62.98
C ARG A 12 -21.95 22.93 62.64
N ILE A 13 -21.49 22.06 61.75
CA ILE A 13 -20.17 22.08 61.14
C ILE A 13 -20.41 21.99 59.63
N ALA A 14 -19.78 22.87 58.85
CA ALA A 14 -19.83 22.81 57.40
C ALA A 14 -18.58 22.07 56.90
N SER A 15 -18.76 21.20 55.90
CA SER A 15 -17.65 20.69 55.07
C SER A 15 -17.17 21.77 54.11
N ILE A 16 -16.02 21.53 53.50
CA ILE A 16 -15.50 22.31 52.37
C ILE A 16 -15.67 21.43 51.14
N ASP A 17 -16.22 22.01 50.09
CA ASP A 17 -16.42 21.39 48.78
C ASP A 17 -15.22 21.77 47.90
N ASP A 18 -14.63 20.79 47.22
CA ASP A 18 -13.57 21.02 46.26
C ASP A 18 -13.72 20.19 44.96
N ALA A 19 -12.68 19.52 44.49
CA ALA A 19 -12.75 18.73 43.25
C ALA A 19 -11.82 17.52 43.31
N VAL A 20 -11.17 17.25 44.45
CA VAL A 20 -10.30 16.09 44.62
C VAL A 20 -11.16 14.93 45.08
N TYR A 21 -10.94 13.74 44.55
CA TYR A 21 -11.62 12.56 45.07
C TYR A 21 -10.85 12.00 46.28
N GLU A 22 -11.39 12.14 47.48
CA GLU A 22 -10.87 11.58 48.75
C GLU A 22 -11.51 10.23 49.13
N GLY A 23 -12.73 9.97 48.64
CA GLY A 23 -13.56 8.87 49.12
C GLY A 23 -14.15 9.11 50.51
N PRO A 24 -14.76 8.10 51.15
CA PRO A 24 -15.50 8.31 52.39
C PRO A 24 -14.61 8.67 53.59
N GLU A 25 -14.87 9.83 54.22
CA GLU A 25 -14.13 10.32 55.39
C GLU A 25 -15.01 10.39 56.65
N ASP A 26 -14.58 9.75 57.75
CA ASP A 26 -15.32 9.77 59.02
C ASP A 26 -14.78 10.84 59.99
N PHE A 27 -15.68 11.63 60.58
CA PHE A 27 -15.37 12.50 61.71
C PHE A 27 -16.33 12.30 62.88
N SER A 28 -15.93 12.76 64.07
CA SER A 28 -16.76 12.66 65.26
C SER A 28 -16.72 13.91 66.12
N VAL A 29 -17.82 14.18 66.82
CA VAL A 29 -17.94 15.26 67.79
C VAL A 29 -18.27 14.65 69.14
N THR A 30 -17.39 14.85 70.11
CA THR A 30 -17.61 14.41 71.50
C THR A 30 -18.10 15.58 72.35
N VAL A 31 -19.24 15.39 73.02
CA VAL A 31 -19.76 16.32 74.02
C VAL A 31 -19.48 15.77 75.41
N THR A 32 -18.97 16.61 76.32
CA THR A 32 -18.76 16.24 77.72
C THR A 32 -19.40 17.29 78.62
N GLY A 33 -20.22 16.84 79.58
CA GLY A 33 -20.85 17.70 80.57
C GLY A 33 -19.83 18.34 81.51
N ILE A 34 -20.01 19.63 81.80
CA ILE A 34 -19.16 20.37 82.74
C ILE A 34 -20.06 21.06 83.78
N GLY A 35 -19.68 21.00 85.06
CA GLY A 35 -20.39 21.65 86.15
C GLY A 35 -21.66 20.92 86.56
N ALA A 36 -22.82 21.52 86.30
CA ALA A 36 -24.13 20.94 86.64
C ALA A 36 -24.60 19.85 85.64
N VAL A 37 -23.92 19.69 84.50
CA VAL A 37 -24.18 18.66 83.49
C VAL A 37 -23.16 17.53 83.64
N GLN A 38 -23.60 16.28 83.56
CA GLN A 38 -22.79 15.06 83.74
C GLN A 38 -22.84 14.17 82.48
N GLY A 39 -21.83 13.33 82.29
CA GLY A 39 -21.74 12.36 81.18
C GLY A 39 -20.96 12.86 79.97
N SER A 40 -20.65 11.95 79.05
CA SER A 40 -20.18 12.28 77.69
C SER A 40 -20.90 11.40 76.68
N ASP A 41 -20.98 11.90 75.46
CA ASP A 41 -21.49 11.15 74.32
C ASP A 41 -20.76 11.58 73.05
N THR A 42 -20.77 10.74 72.02
CA THR A 42 -20.09 10.98 70.76
C THR A 42 -21.04 10.77 69.60
N GLY A 43 -21.19 11.79 68.75
CA GLY A 43 -21.82 11.66 67.44
C GLY A 43 -20.76 11.45 66.36
N THR A 44 -21.07 10.67 65.34
CA THR A 44 -20.23 10.43 64.16
C THR A 44 -20.91 10.95 62.90
N ALA A 45 -20.12 11.29 61.89
CA ALA A 45 -20.58 11.68 60.56
C ALA A 45 -19.55 11.26 59.51
N THR A 46 -20.02 11.01 58.29
CA THR A 46 -19.20 10.60 57.13
C THR A 46 -19.40 11.63 56.02
N ILE A 47 -18.30 12.08 55.41
CA ILE A 47 -18.28 12.88 54.18
C ILE A 47 -18.13 11.90 53.02
N VAL A 48 -18.91 12.08 51.95
CA VAL A 48 -18.83 11.28 50.72
C VAL A 48 -18.88 12.22 49.52
N ASP A 49 -18.08 11.88 48.52
CA ASP A 49 -17.78 12.62 47.29
C ASP A 49 -17.87 11.68 46.08
N ASP A 50 -18.56 10.54 46.22
CA ASP A 50 -18.73 9.50 45.19
C ASP A 50 -20.13 9.50 44.56
N GLY A 51 -20.88 10.57 44.76
CA GLY A 51 -22.27 10.69 44.34
C GLY A 51 -23.26 9.90 45.20
N SER A 52 -22.82 9.20 46.25
CA SER A 52 -23.72 8.42 47.13
C SER A 52 -24.38 9.25 48.24
N GLY A 53 -24.01 10.53 48.35
CA GLY A 53 -24.50 11.45 49.38
C GLY A 53 -26.02 11.63 49.39
N PRO A 54 -26.59 12.09 50.52
CA PRO A 54 -28.02 12.38 50.60
C PRO A 54 -28.36 13.73 49.95
N GLY A 55 -29.39 13.78 49.12
CA GLY A 55 -29.88 15.02 48.51
C GLY A 55 -30.32 14.84 47.07
N PRO A 56 -30.88 15.88 46.43
CA PRO A 56 -31.24 15.83 45.02
C PRO A 56 -30.01 15.88 44.09
N ASP A 57 -28.92 16.51 44.53
CA ASP A 57 -27.69 16.71 43.77
C ASP A 57 -26.50 16.34 44.68
N PRO A 58 -26.24 15.04 44.93
CA PRO A 58 -25.09 14.62 45.69
C PRO A 58 -23.81 14.95 44.92
N ASP A 59 -22.79 15.32 45.67
CA ASP A 59 -21.47 15.64 45.15
C ASP A 59 -20.74 14.37 44.70
N ASP A 60 -20.08 14.43 43.55
CA ASP A 60 -19.41 13.30 42.90
C ASP A 60 -18.13 13.77 42.20
N ASP A 61 -17.04 13.74 42.96
CA ASP A 61 -15.70 14.13 42.52
C ASP A 61 -14.91 12.97 41.92
N ARG A 62 -15.51 11.79 41.73
CA ARG A 62 -14.83 10.69 41.04
C ARG A 62 -14.36 11.13 39.64
N PRO A 63 -13.06 11.03 39.31
CA PRO A 63 -12.56 11.50 38.03
C PRO A 63 -13.18 10.75 36.85
N SER A 64 -13.44 11.48 35.77
CA SER A 64 -13.80 10.91 34.47
C SER A 64 -12.57 10.74 33.58
N VAL A 65 -12.54 9.67 32.77
CA VAL A 65 -11.44 9.41 31.82
C VAL A 65 -11.73 9.92 30.42
N THR A 66 -10.68 10.39 29.75
CA THR A 66 -10.63 10.60 28.30
C THR A 66 -9.30 10.11 27.72
N ILE A 67 -9.24 9.87 26.42
CA ILE A 67 -8.02 9.49 25.69
C ILE A 67 -7.93 10.26 24.38
N THR A 68 -6.73 10.70 24.00
CA THR A 68 -6.52 11.40 22.71
C THR A 68 -6.35 10.41 21.57
N ASP A 69 -6.77 10.79 20.36
CA ASP A 69 -6.36 10.10 19.14
C ASP A 69 -4.84 10.21 18.93
N ALA A 70 -4.22 9.14 18.43
CA ALA A 70 -2.85 9.16 17.95
C ALA A 70 -2.76 9.77 16.53
N GLY A 71 -3.86 9.73 15.77
CA GLY A 71 -3.93 10.23 14.40
C GLY A 71 -3.29 9.29 13.40
N THR A 72 -2.84 9.83 12.26
CA THR A 72 -2.14 9.06 11.22
C THR A 72 -0.64 8.97 11.53
N ILE A 73 -0.08 7.78 11.45
CA ILE A 73 1.36 7.47 11.58
C ILE A 73 1.84 6.72 10.34
N ASN A 74 3.15 6.76 10.06
CA ASN A 74 3.71 5.87 9.04
C ASN A 74 3.76 4.43 9.56
N GLU A 75 3.83 3.46 8.67
CA GLU A 75 4.30 2.12 9.01
C GLU A 75 5.67 2.19 9.71
N GLY A 76 5.93 1.29 10.67
CA GLY A 76 7.12 1.34 11.53
C GLY A 76 7.18 2.41 12.64
N ASP A 77 6.29 3.40 12.63
CA ASP A 77 6.25 4.43 13.67
C ASP A 77 5.51 3.97 14.94
N THR A 78 5.41 4.86 15.93
CA THR A 78 4.70 4.57 17.18
C THR A 78 3.47 5.46 17.31
N ALA A 79 2.30 4.85 17.47
CA ALA A 79 1.08 5.55 17.84
C ALA A 79 1.14 5.92 19.32
N ASN A 80 0.96 7.20 19.62
CA ASN A 80 1.02 7.73 20.98
C ASN A 80 -0.34 8.32 21.37
N PHE A 81 -0.89 7.83 22.47
CA PHE A 81 -2.14 8.26 23.06
C PHE A 81 -1.86 8.88 24.43
N LYS A 82 -2.68 9.84 24.85
CA LYS A 82 -2.64 10.42 26.19
C LYS A 82 -3.96 10.19 26.89
N VAL A 83 -3.93 9.53 28.03
CA VAL A 83 -5.09 9.36 28.91
C VAL A 83 -5.12 10.50 29.91
N THR A 84 -6.29 11.11 30.13
CA THR A 84 -6.50 12.21 31.07
C THR A 84 -7.64 11.88 32.04
N LEU A 85 -7.44 12.19 33.32
CA LEU A 85 -8.46 12.23 34.36
C LEU A 85 -8.92 13.68 34.58
N SER A 86 -10.22 13.92 34.76
CA SER A 86 -10.78 15.28 34.93
C SER A 86 -10.25 16.04 36.15
N ASN A 87 -9.81 15.31 37.18
CA ASN A 87 -9.34 15.83 38.45
C ASN A 87 -8.48 14.76 39.16
N ALA A 88 -7.82 15.16 40.24
CA ALA A 88 -6.95 14.27 41.02
C ALA A 88 -7.75 13.44 42.02
N SER A 89 -7.19 12.30 42.44
CA SER A 89 -7.65 11.55 43.60
C SER A 89 -6.54 11.46 44.65
N GLU A 90 -6.89 11.47 45.94
CA GLU A 90 -5.95 11.23 47.03
C GLU A 90 -5.48 9.77 47.13
N ALA A 91 -6.22 8.84 46.53
CA ALA A 91 -5.89 7.42 46.46
C ALA A 91 -5.43 7.00 45.05
N GLU A 92 -4.79 5.84 44.96
CA GLU A 92 -4.54 5.22 43.66
C GLU A 92 -5.88 4.86 43.00
N THR A 93 -5.96 5.11 41.69
CA THR A 93 -7.14 4.80 40.89
C THR A 93 -6.82 3.77 39.83
N GLN A 94 -7.84 3.21 39.20
CA GLN A 94 -7.68 2.18 38.17
C GLN A 94 -8.49 2.49 36.92
N VAL A 95 -7.91 2.15 35.78
CA VAL A 95 -8.56 2.17 34.47
C VAL A 95 -8.27 0.87 33.74
N GLU A 96 -9.15 0.46 32.85
CA GLU A 96 -8.96 -0.64 31.91
C GLU A 96 -8.59 -0.08 30.54
N LEU A 97 -7.53 -0.62 29.92
CA LEU A 97 -7.17 -0.35 28.53
C LEU A 97 -7.48 -1.56 27.66
N GLY A 98 -8.19 -1.35 26.56
CA GLY A 98 -8.49 -2.36 25.56
C GLY A 98 -7.98 -1.97 24.18
N LEU A 99 -7.24 -2.86 23.53
CA LEU A 99 -6.85 -2.73 22.12
C LEU A 99 -7.93 -3.37 21.23
N ASN A 100 -8.39 -2.63 20.24
CA ASN A 100 -9.20 -3.14 19.15
C ASN A 100 -8.43 -2.94 17.83
N LEU A 101 -8.10 -4.06 17.18
CA LEU A 101 -7.32 -4.08 15.95
C LEU A 101 -8.02 -3.40 14.77
N GLY A 102 -9.35 -3.33 14.77
CA GLY A 102 -10.09 -2.78 13.64
C GLY A 102 -9.77 -3.57 12.36
N ASP A 103 -9.20 -2.88 11.38
CA ASP A 103 -8.79 -3.45 10.09
C ASP A 103 -7.29 -3.80 10.05
N THR A 104 -6.49 -3.39 11.04
CA THR A 104 -5.06 -3.74 11.17
C THR A 104 -4.85 -5.21 11.57
N GLU A 105 -3.85 -5.89 11.00
CA GLU A 105 -3.52 -7.25 11.38
C GLU A 105 -2.79 -7.31 12.74
N ALA A 106 -2.89 -8.47 13.40
CA ALA A 106 -2.20 -8.70 14.67
C ALA A 106 -0.66 -8.76 14.52
N GLY A 107 -0.17 -8.87 13.29
CA GLY A 107 1.26 -8.93 12.96
C GLY A 107 1.93 -7.56 12.98
N ASP A 108 1.17 -6.51 12.65
CA ASP A 108 1.73 -5.19 12.35
C ASP A 108 1.75 -4.32 13.59
N LEU A 109 1.11 -4.76 14.67
CA LEU A 109 1.17 -4.10 15.97
C LEU A 109 2.07 -4.83 16.96
N GLY A 110 2.89 -4.05 17.65
CA GLY A 110 3.67 -4.48 18.79
C GLY A 110 2.83 -4.67 20.07
N THR A 111 3.49 -4.54 21.21
CA THR A 111 2.81 -4.62 22.52
C THR A 111 2.25 -3.27 22.92
N LEU A 112 1.01 -3.22 23.41
CA LEU A 112 0.44 -2.02 24.04
C LEU A 112 1.18 -1.72 25.35
N GLU A 113 1.74 -0.52 25.47
CA GLU A 113 2.52 -0.08 26.62
C GLU A 113 1.92 1.19 27.24
N TYR A 114 2.16 1.39 28.53
CA TYR A 114 1.76 2.60 29.26
C TYR A 114 2.91 3.12 30.13
N ASN A 115 2.83 4.40 30.51
CA ASN A 115 3.80 5.04 31.39
C ASN A 115 3.16 6.03 32.36
N THR A 116 3.07 5.66 33.64
CA THR A 116 2.61 6.51 34.74
C THR A 116 3.75 7.28 35.42
N GLY A 117 4.83 7.60 34.68
CA GLY A 117 6.00 8.33 35.19
C GLY A 117 7.14 7.45 35.71
N SER A 118 7.00 6.12 35.66
CA SER A 118 8.04 5.15 36.07
C SER A 118 8.76 4.49 34.89
N GLY A 119 8.49 4.93 33.65
CA GLY A 119 8.97 4.31 32.42
C GLY A 119 7.89 3.48 31.73
N TRP A 120 8.17 3.06 30.50
CA TRP A 120 7.26 2.25 29.70
C TRP A 120 7.22 0.81 30.18
N VAL A 121 6.00 0.29 30.34
CA VAL A 121 5.71 -1.09 30.72
C VAL A 121 4.55 -1.61 29.88
N ALA A 122 4.55 -2.91 29.58
CA ALA A 122 3.44 -3.54 28.87
C ALA A 122 2.14 -3.46 29.70
N VAL A 123 1.03 -3.20 29.03
CA VAL A 123 -0.31 -3.30 29.64
C VAL A 123 -0.55 -4.75 30.07
N PRO A 124 -0.99 -5.00 31.32
CA PRO A 124 -1.30 -6.34 31.78
C PRO A 124 -2.37 -7.03 30.94
N ASN A 125 -2.41 -8.37 30.95
CA ASN A 125 -3.38 -9.13 30.15
C ASN A 125 -4.86 -8.86 30.50
N ASP A 126 -5.13 -8.37 31.71
CA ASP A 126 -6.48 -7.96 32.13
C ASP A 126 -6.78 -6.49 31.80
N GLY A 127 -5.87 -5.78 31.12
CA GLY A 127 -6.02 -4.38 30.72
C GLY A 127 -5.92 -3.38 31.89
N VAL A 128 -5.80 -3.84 33.14
CA VAL A 128 -5.94 -2.96 34.31
C VAL A 128 -4.64 -2.21 34.59
N VAL A 129 -4.71 -0.89 34.47
CA VAL A 129 -3.62 0.04 34.79
C VAL A 129 -3.96 0.79 36.08
N THR A 130 -2.99 0.83 37.01
CA THR A 130 -3.10 1.63 38.24
C THR A 130 -2.46 2.99 38.05
N VAL A 131 -3.23 4.04 38.29
CA VAL A 131 -2.80 5.44 38.24
C VAL A 131 -2.46 5.90 39.67
N PRO A 132 -1.22 6.35 39.93
CA PRO A 132 -0.82 6.86 41.23
C PRO A 132 -1.69 8.00 41.74
N ALA A 133 -1.85 8.10 43.06
CA ALA A 133 -2.52 9.22 43.71
C ALA A 133 -1.98 10.58 43.23
N GLY A 134 -2.88 11.53 43.00
CA GLY A 134 -2.56 12.88 42.53
C GLY A 134 -2.24 13.01 41.03
N GLN A 135 -2.08 11.91 40.29
CA GLN A 135 -1.77 11.95 38.86
C GLN A 135 -3.05 12.04 38.03
N THR A 136 -3.07 12.97 37.06
CA THR A 136 -4.24 13.23 36.20
C THR A 136 -3.99 12.93 34.72
N GLU A 137 -2.79 12.52 34.34
CA GLU A 137 -2.48 12.13 32.97
C GLU A 137 -1.42 11.04 32.94
N PHE A 138 -1.47 10.16 31.94
CA PHE A 138 -0.40 9.22 31.62
C PHE A 138 -0.40 8.90 30.13
N ASP A 139 0.75 8.45 29.63
CA ASP A 139 0.92 8.15 28.21
C ASP A 139 0.70 6.66 27.94
N VAL A 140 0.12 6.35 26.78
CA VAL A 140 -0.09 5.00 26.24
C VAL A 140 0.47 4.99 24.83
N ARG A 141 1.10 3.88 24.42
CA ARG A 141 1.64 3.75 23.06
C ARG A 141 1.58 2.33 22.55
N ILE A 142 1.62 2.21 21.24
CA ILE A 142 1.83 0.94 20.54
C ILE A 142 2.67 1.22 19.30
N ALA A 143 3.72 0.43 19.09
CA ALA A 143 4.54 0.52 17.88
C ALA A 143 3.88 -0.26 16.75
N SER A 144 3.92 0.26 15.53
CA SER A 144 3.71 -0.55 14.33
C SER A 144 5.00 -1.23 13.90
N THR A 145 4.87 -2.27 13.08
CA THR A 145 5.95 -2.94 12.37
C THR A 145 6.13 -2.23 11.02
N ASP A 146 7.33 -2.34 10.47
CA ASP A 146 7.73 -1.85 9.14
C ASP A 146 8.10 -3.09 8.35
N ASP A 147 7.45 -3.31 7.20
CA ASP A 147 7.89 -4.33 6.27
C ASP A 147 8.07 -3.87 4.81
N ALA A 148 7.51 -4.58 3.84
CA ALA A 148 7.65 -4.25 2.42
C ALA A 148 6.40 -4.64 1.62
N VAL A 149 5.37 -5.17 2.29
CA VAL A 149 4.07 -5.44 1.69
C VAL A 149 3.29 -4.13 1.71
N TYR A 150 2.43 -3.94 0.71
CA TYR A 150 1.52 -2.80 0.67
C TYR A 150 0.12 -3.23 1.13
N GLU A 151 -0.26 -2.82 2.34
CA GLU A 151 -1.55 -3.03 3.01
C GLU A 151 -2.54 -1.91 2.68
N GLY A 152 -2.04 -0.68 2.48
CA GLY A 152 -2.86 0.53 2.45
C GLY A 152 -3.18 1.06 3.86
N PRO A 153 -4.15 1.99 3.98
CA PRO A 153 -4.46 2.60 5.27
C PRO A 153 -5.22 1.65 6.19
N GLU A 154 -4.71 1.45 7.41
CA GLU A 154 -5.30 0.56 8.42
C GLU A 154 -5.65 1.30 9.70
N ASP A 155 -6.86 1.08 10.23
CA ASP A 155 -7.34 1.74 11.44
C ASP A 155 -7.39 0.77 12.64
N PHE A 156 -6.82 1.20 13.77
CA PHE A 156 -7.00 0.55 15.06
C PHE A 156 -7.38 1.55 16.16
N SER A 157 -7.77 1.06 17.33
CA SER A 157 -8.18 1.91 18.45
C SER A 157 -7.83 1.37 19.83
N VAL A 158 -7.68 2.29 20.78
CA VAL A 158 -7.48 1.99 22.20
C VAL A 158 -8.63 2.61 23.00
N THR A 159 -9.39 1.75 23.68
CA THR A 159 -10.45 2.17 24.62
C THR A 159 -9.87 2.29 26.03
N VAL A 160 -10.20 3.37 26.72
CA VAL A 160 -10.00 3.51 28.17
C VAL A 160 -11.34 3.48 28.88
N THR A 161 -11.45 2.74 29.99
CA THR A 161 -12.65 2.67 30.82
C THR A 161 -12.27 2.86 32.29
N GLY A 162 -12.96 3.76 32.99
CA GLY A 162 -12.76 3.97 34.42
C GLY A 162 -13.25 2.78 35.26
N ILE A 163 -12.49 2.41 36.30
CA ILE A 163 -12.87 1.36 37.26
C ILE A 163 -13.07 1.98 38.66
N GLY A 164 -14.22 1.67 39.28
CA GLY A 164 -14.50 1.97 40.68
C GLY A 164 -14.56 3.47 40.99
N ALA A 165 -13.43 4.01 41.46
CA ALA A 165 -13.25 5.43 41.76
C ALA A 165 -13.12 6.31 40.51
N VAL A 166 -13.02 5.72 39.32
CA VAL A 166 -12.94 6.44 38.05
C VAL A 166 -14.19 6.13 37.21
N GLN A 167 -14.71 7.13 36.54
CA GLN A 167 -15.91 7.04 35.72
C GLN A 167 -15.63 7.22 34.23
N GLY A 168 -16.61 6.82 33.42
CA GLY A 168 -16.61 7.09 31.98
C GLY A 168 -15.79 6.09 31.17
N SER A 169 -15.86 6.28 29.87
CA SER A 169 -15.05 5.55 28.90
C SER A 169 -14.91 6.42 27.66
N ASP A 170 -13.76 6.29 27.00
CA ASP A 170 -13.43 7.02 25.80
C ASP A 170 -12.57 6.13 24.89
N THR A 171 -12.47 6.46 23.61
CA THR A 171 -11.72 5.67 22.62
C THR A 171 -10.88 6.59 21.74
N GLY A 172 -9.58 6.33 21.71
CA GLY A 172 -8.64 7.01 20.82
C GLY A 172 -8.35 6.13 19.62
N THR A 173 -8.26 6.74 18.44
CA THR A 173 -7.98 6.02 17.18
C THR A 173 -6.58 6.32 16.64
N ALA A 174 -6.09 5.42 15.80
CA ALA A 174 -4.87 5.57 15.03
C ALA A 174 -5.08 4.98 13.63
N THR A 175 -4.40 5.58 12.63
CA THR A 175 -4.34 5.06 11.26
C THR A 175 -2.87 4.85 10.88
N ILE A 176 -2.51 3.65 10.42
CA ILE A 176 -1.19 3.36 9.85
C ILE A 176 -1.27 3.56 8.34
N VAL A 177 -0.24 4.17 7.75
CA VAL A 177 -0.14 4.34 6.29
C VAL A 177 1.27 4.02 5.79
N ASP A 178 1.31 3.40 4.63
CA ASP A 178 2.45 2.83 3.89
C ASP A 178 2.42 3.31 2.40
N ASP A 179 1.68 4.39 2.11
CA ASP A 179 1.44 4.90 0.75
C ASP A 179 2.20 6.21 0.46
N GLY A 180 3.15 6.58 1.32
CA GLY A 180 3.88 7.82 1.28
C GLY A 180 3.09 9.05 1.71
N SER A 181 1.85 8.89 2.20
CA SER A 181 1.01 10.01 2.67
C SER A 181 1.18 10.36 4.15
N GLY A 182 1.92 9.53 4.89
CA GLY A 182 2.11 9.68 6.33
C GLY A 182 2.92 10.92 6.73
N PRO A 183 3.00 11.21 8.03
CA PRO A 183 3.65 12.41 8.54
C PRO A 183 5.17 12.36 8.46
N GLY A 184 5.82 13.49 8.19
CA GLY A 184 7.28 13.61 8.23
C GLY A 184 7.91 13.90 6.86
N PRO A 185 9.25 14.02 6.79
CA PRO A 185 9.95 14.35 5.55
C PRO A 185 10.15 13.16 4.61
N ASP A 186 10.24 11.95 5.16
CA ASP A 186 10.49 10.70 4.46
C ASP A 186 9.43 9.67 4.94
N PRO A 187 8.15 9.85 4.57
CA PRO A 187 7.10 8.92 4.94
C PRO A 187 7.34 7.56 4.29
N ASP A 188 6.88 6.51 4.95
CA ASP A 188 6.97 5.17 4.42
C ASP A 188 6.05 5.00 3.19
N ASP A 189 6.53 4.30 2.15
CA ASP A 189 5.84 4.13 0.87
C ASP A 189 6.18 2.78 0.23
N ASP A 190 5.42 1.75 0.60
CA ASP A 190 5.57 0.38 0.13
C ASP A 190 4.75 0.04 -1.12
N ARG A 191 4.04 1.02 -1.68
CA ARG A 191 3.39 0.86 -2.99
C ARG A 191 4.36 0.32 -4.03
N PRO A 192 4.03 -0.79 -4.71
CA PRO A 192 4.94 -1.42 -5.65
C PRO A 192 5.30 -0.52 -6.84
N ASN A 193 6.57 -0.50 -7.22
CA ASN A 193 7.02 0.07 -8.49
C ASN A 193 7.00 -1.01 -9.59
N VAL A 194 6.45 -0.67 -10.76
CA VAL A 194 6.37 -1.58 -11.91
C VAL A 194 7.52 -1.38 -12.88
N ILE A 195 8.07 -2.50 -13.36
CA ILE A 195 9.04 -2.58 -14.46
C ILE A 195 8.65 -3.68 -15.45
N ILE A 196 9.17 -3.61 -16.68
CA ILE A 196 8.95 -4.64 -17.71
C ILE A 196 10.27 -4.99 -18.40
N SER A 197 10.51 -6.29 -18.64
CA SER A 197 11.71 -6.73 -19.36
C SER A 197 11.60 -6.52 -20.87
N ASP A 198 12.72 -6.28 -21.54
CA ASP A 198 12.79 -6.42 -23.00
C ASP A 198 12.54 -7.88 -23.43
N ALA A 199 11.85 -8.06 -24.56
CA ALA A 199 11.73 -9.36 -25.21
C ALA A 199 12.96 -9.68 -26.09
N GLY A 200 13.72 -8.63 -26.48
CA GLY A 200 14.91 -8.75 -27.32
C GLY A 200 14.58 -9.03 -28.79
N THR A 201 15.52 -9.62 -29.52
CA THR A 201 15.34 -9.98 -30.93
C THR A 201 14.68 -11.35 -31.06
N ILE A 202 13.63 -11.44 -31.88
CA ILE A 202 12.93 -12.67 -32.26
C ILE A 202 12.96 -12.86 -33.79
N ASN A 203 12.81 -14.09 -34.26
CA ASN A 203 12.54 -14.29 -35.68
C ASN A 203 11.08 -13.93 -35.99
N GLU A 204 10.81 -13.58 -37.23
CA GLU A 204 9.44 -13.55 -37.74
C GLU A 204 8.73 -14.91 -37.49
N GLY A 205 7.43 -14.86 -37.21
CA GLY A 205 6.63 -16.03 -36.78
C GLY A 205 6.81 -16.51 -35.34
N GLU A 206 7.78 -15.98 -34.59
CA GLU A 206 7.97 -16.32 -33.18
C GLU A 206 7.14 -15.42 -32.24
N THR A 207 7.37 -15.54 -30.93
CA THR A 207 6.62 -14.78 -29.92
C THR A 207 7.57 -13.96 -29.07
N ALA A 208 7.35 -12.65 -29.02
CA ALA A 208 8.02 -11.77 -28.08
C ALA A 208 7.41 -11.98 -26.69
N ASN A 209 8.25 -12.30 -25.71
CA ASN A 209 7.84 -12.53 -24.33
C ASN A 209 8.46 -11.46 -23.43
N PHE A 210 7.60 -10.74 -22.70
CA PHE A 210 7.95 -9.74 -21.71
C PHE A 210 7.56 -10.26 -20.33
N LYS A 211 8.28 -9.84 -19.30
CA LYS A 211 7.94 -10.09 -17.91
C LYS A 211 7.72 -8.75 -17.22
N VAL A 212 6.54 -8.57 -16.63
CA VAL A 212 6.24 -7.43 -15.75
C VAL A 212 6.56 -7.83 -14.32
N THR A 213 7.27 -6.96 -13.59
CA THR A 213 7.64 -7.17 -12.17
C THR A 213 7.22 -5.96 -11.33
N LEU A 214 6.67 -6.23 -10.16
CA LEU A 214 6.37 -5.29 -9.09
C LEU A 214 7.45 -5.42 -8.00
N SER A 215 7.93 -4.31 -7.46
CA SER A 215 8.99 -4.32 -6.43
C SER A 215 8.57 -5.00 -5.13
N ASN A 216 7.30 -4.83 -4.76
CA ASN A 216 6.69 -5.24 -3.50
C ASN A 216 5.42 -6.04 -3.78
N ALA A 217 5.00 -6.86 -2.81
CA ALA A 217 3.67 -7.47 -2.84
C ALA A 217 2.62 -6.46 -2.33
N SER A 218 1.35 -6.72 -2.61
CA SER A 218 0.25 -5.99 -1.98
C SER A 218 -0.77 -6.97 -1.43
N GLU A 219 -1.39 -6.64 -0.30
CA GLU A 219 -2.46 -7.43 0.30
C GLU A 219 -3.77 -7.37 -0.52
N ALA A 220 -3.94 -6.31 -1.31
CA ALA A 220 -5.07 -6.11 -2.19
C ALA A 220 -4.71 -6.40 -3.66
N GLU A 221 -5.75 -6.56 -4.50
CA GLU A 221 -5.54 -6.57 -5.94
C GLU A 221 -5.04 -5.20 -6.41
N THR A 222 -4.05 -5.21 -7.30
CA THR A 222 -3.47 -3.99 -7.88
C THR A 222 -3.72 -3.93 -9.38
N GLN A 223 -3.46 -2.79 -10.00
CA GLN A 223 -3.72 -2.57 -11.42
C GLN A 223 -2.53 -1.91 -12.13
N VAL A 224 -2.32 -2.32 -13.37
CA VAL A 224 -1.38 -1.70 -14.30
C VAL A 224 -2.04 -1.51 -15.67
N GLU A 225 -1.57 -0.52 -16.43
CA GLU A 225 -1.97 -0.30 -17.82
C GLU A 225 -0.86 -0.80 -18.76
N LEU A 226 -1.22 -1.64 -19.73
CA LEU A 226 -0.34 -2.07 -20.82
C LEU A 226 -0.69 -1.34 -22.11
N GLY A 227 0.33 -0.78 -22.77
CA GLY A 227 0.19 -0.12 -24.07
C GLY A 227 1.13 -0.73 -25.10
N LEU A 228 0.60 -1.12 -26.25
CA LEU A 228 1.39 -1.52 -27.41
C LEU A 228 1.75 -0.29 -28.25
N ASN A 229 3.03 -0.13 -28.54
CA ASN A 229 3.54 0.84 -29.51
C ASN A 229 4.22 0.09 -30.64
N LEU A 230 3.69 0.25 -31.85
CA LEU A 230 4.15 -0.46 -33.03
C LEU A 230 5.55 -0.04 -33.50
N GLY A 231 6.01 1.16 -33.13
CA GLY A 231 7.30 1.66 -33.64
C GLY A 231 7.29 1.74 -35.17
N ASP A 232 8.17 0.96 -35.81
CA ASP A 232 8.22 0.78 -37.27
C ASP A 232 7.63 -0.56 -37.75
N THR A 233 7.27 -1.50 -36.88
CA THR A 233 6.49 -2.70 -37.21
C THR A 233 5.09 -2.35 -37.71
N GLU A 234 4.56 -3.05 -38.71
CA GLU A 234 3.20 -2.80 -39.17
C GLU A 234 2.14 -3.49 -38.29
N VAL A 235 0.90 -3.01 -38.38
CA VAL A 235 -0.25 -3.64 -37.68
C VAL A 235 -0.48 -5.08 -38.17
N GLY A 236 -0.06 -5.37 -39.41
CA GLY A 236 -0.23 -6.67 -40.06
C GLY A 236 0.66 -7.77 -39.48
N ASP A 237 1.77 -7.39 -38.86
CA ASP A 237 2.88 -8.31 -38.54
C ASP A 237 2.81 -8.77 -37.08
N LEU A 238 1.89 -8.20 -36.31
CA LEU A 238 1.65 -8.53 -34.91
C LEU A 238 0.28 -9.14 -34.67
N GLY A 239 0.26 -10.15 -33.81
CA GLY A 239 -0.95 -10.76 -33.28
C GLY A 239 -1.63 -9.91 -32.20
N THR A 240 -2.30 -10.58 -31.28
CA THR A 240 -2.95 -9.93 -30.13
C THR A 240 -1.97 -9.88 -28.95
N LEU A 241 -1.89 -8.74 -28.26
CA LEU A 241 -1.18 -8.62 -26.99
C LEU A 241 -1.94 -9.42 -25.92
N GLU A 242 -1.26 -10.36 -25.28
CA GLU A 242 -1.81 -11.25 -24.26
C GLU A 242 -1.03 -11.12 -22.94
N TYR A 243 -1.68 -11.39 -21.82
CA TYR A 243 -1.06 -11.44 -20.50
C TYR A 243 -1.50 -12.69 -19.73
N ASN A 244 -0.74 -13.05 -18.69
CA ASN A 244 -1.03 -14.18 -17.83
C ASN A 244 -0.63 -13.92 -16.37
N THR A 245 -1.63 -13.69 -15.51
CA THR A 245 -1.49 -13.56 -14.05
C THR A 245 -1.64 -14.90 -13.32
N GLY A 246 -1.23 -16.00 -13.95
CA GLY A 246 -1.29 -17.36 -13.37
C GLY A 246 -2.58 -18.15 -13.68
N SER A 247 -3.57 -17.52 -14.31
CA SER A 247 -4.84 -18.17 -14.72
C SER A 247 -4.87 -18.64 -16.19
N GLY A 248 -3.76 -18.47 -16.92
CA GLY A 248 -3.65 -18.73 -18.35
C GLY A 248 -3.61 -17.45 -19.18
N TRP A 249 -3.28 -17.60 -20.46
CA TRP A 249 -3.16 -16.47 -21.39
C TRP A 249 -4.53 -15.92 -21.79
N VAL A 250 -4.68 -14.61 -21.69
CA VAL A 250 -5.87 -13.86 -22.10
C VAL A 250 -5.45 -12.58 -22.83
N ALA A 251 -6.27 -12.12 -23.77
CA ALA A 251 -6.03 -10.87 -24.48
C ALA A 251 -6.07 -9.67 -23.52
N VAL A 252 -5.15 -8.72 -23.69
CA VAL A 252 -5.17 -7.45 -22.98
C VAL A 252 -6.47 -6.70 -23.34
N PRO A 253 -7.23 -6.18 -22.36
CA PRO A 253 -8.43 -5.41 -22.62
C PRO A 253 -8.15 -4.15 -23.45
N ASN A 254 -9.19 -3.61 -24.10
CA ASN A 254 -9.03 -2.41 -24.97
C ASN A 254 -8.57 -1.16 -24.22
N ASP A 255 -8.82 -1.08 -22.91
CA ASP A 255 -8.33 0.02 -22.05
C ASP A 255 -6.93 -0.27 -21.48
N GLY A 256 -6.30 -1.38 -21.85
CA GLY A 256 -4.96 -1.75 -21.38
C GLY A 256 -4.91 -2.22 -19.92
N VAL A 257 -6.01 -2.15 -19.16
CA VAL A 257 -5.98 -2.36 -17.71
C VAL A 257 -5.92 -3.84 -17.38
N VAL A 258 -4.87 -4.23 -16.66
CA VAL A 258 -4.64 -5.57 -16.14
C VAL A 258 -4.70 -5.53 -14.62
N THR A 259 -5.53 -6.39 -14.03
CA THR A 259 -5.57 -6.62 -12.58
C THR A 259 -4.55 -7.68 -12.19
N VAL A 260 -3.66 -7.33 -11.26
CA VAL A 260 -2.69 -8.25 -10.64
C VAL A 260 -3.27 -8.72 -9.30
N PRO A 261 -3.45 -10.04 -9.09
CA PRO A 261 -3.95 -10.58 -7.83
C PRO A 261 -3.10 -10.20 -6.62
N ALA A 262 -3.73 -10.11 -5.45
CA ALA A 262 -3.03 -9.91 -4.17
C ALA A 262 -1.87 -10.91 -3.99
N GLY A 263 -0.75 -10.41 -3.45
CA GLY A 263 0.47 -11.16 -3.19
C GLY A 263 1.33 -11.48 -4.43
N GLN A 264 0.87 -11.20 -5.65
CA GLN A 264 1.62 -11.49 -6.87
C GLN A 264 2.53 -10.33 -7.27
N THR A 265 3.82 -10.61 -7.47
CA THR A 265 4.83 -9.60 -7.83
C THR A 265 5.35 -9.72 -9.25
N GLU A 266 4.92 -10.71 -10.03
CA GLU A 266 5.31 -10.84 -11.43
C GLU A 266 4.20 -11.46 -12.28
N PHE A 267 4.10 -11.07 -13.54
CA PHE A 267 3.24 -11.73 -14.52
C PHE A 267 3.85 -11.63 -15.94
N ASP A 268 3.44 -12.53 -16.82
CA ASP A 268 3.98 -12.60 -18.17
C ASP A 268 3.08 -11.85 -19.16
N VAL A 269 3.70 -11.21 -20.16
CA VAL A 269 3.05 -10.54 -21.28
C VAL A 269 3.69 -11.07 -22.57
N ARG A 270 2.90 -11.25 -23.62
CA ARG A 270 3.43 -11.71 -24.91
C ARG A 270 2.66 -11.16 -26.10
N ILE A 271 3.31 -11.16 -27.25
CA ILE A 271 2.70 -10.90 -28.54
C ILE A 271 3.41 -11.75 -29.60
N ALA A 272 2.63 -12.41 -30.45
CA ALA A 272 3.18 -13.19 -31.56
C ALA A 272 3.48 -12.26 -32.75
N SER A 273 4.60 -12.48 -33.44
CA SER A 273 4.78 -11.99 -34.80
C SER A 273 4.11 -12.93 -35.79
N ILE A 274 3.80 -12.43 -36.98
CA ILE A 274 3.15 -13.16 -38.06
C ILE A 274 4.21 -13.43 -39.13
N ASP A 275 4.39 -14.71 -39.49
CA ASP A 275 5.30 -15.18 -40.54
C ASP A 275 4.64 -15.02 -41.92
N ASP A 276 5.31 -14.32 -42.84
CA ASP A 276 4.89 -14.30 -44.24
C ASP A 276 5.98 -14.62 -45.28
N ALA A 277 6.12 -13.83 -46.35
CA ALA A 277 7.12 -14.06 -47.41
C ALA A 277 7.63 -12.72 -47.98
N VAL A 278 7.24 -11.60 -47.37
CA VAL A 278 7.74 -10.27 -47.68
C VAL A 278 9.01 -10.06 -46.85
N TYR A 279 9.90 -9.19 -47.34
CA TYR A 279 11.13 -8.84 -46.61
C TYR A 279 11.00 -7.39 -46.13
N GLU A 280 10.77 -7.22 -44.84
CA GLU A 280 10.61 -5.97 -44.09
C GLU A 280 11.98 -5.43 -43.66
N GLY A 281 12.89 -6.35 -43.31
CA GLY A 281 14.09 -6.05 -42.54
C GLY A 281 13.81 -5.95 -41.03
N PRO A 282 14.77 -5.48 -40.22
CA PRO A 282 14.56 -5.40 -38.77
C PRO A 282 13.51 -4.36 -38.38
N GLU A 283 12.54 -4.76 -37.58
CA GLU A 283 11.45 -3.90 -37.09
C GLU A 283 11.37 -3.92 -35.56
N ASP A 284 11.27 -2.75 -34.94
CA ASP A 284 11.19 -2.54 -33.51
C ASP A 284 9.78 -2.14 -33.07
N PHE A 285 9.24 -2.86 -32.08
CA PHE A 285 8.05 -2.45 -31.35
C PHE A 285 8.31 -2.46 -29.83
N SER A 286 7.38 -1.89 -29.06
CA SER A 286 7.50 -1.85 -27.61
C SER A 286 6.18 -2.00 -26.87
N VAL A 287 6.26 -2.47 -25.63
CA VAL A 287 5.15 -2.53 -24.68
C VAL A 287 5.49 -1.65 -23.48
N THR A 288 4.67 -0.63 -23.25
CA THR A 288 4.75 0.20 -22.04
C THR A 288 3.88 -0.43 -20.94
N VAL A 289 4.39 -0.44 -19.72
CA VAL A 289 3.62 -0.70 -18.50
C VAL A 289 3.57 0.56 -17.65
N THR A 290 2.41 0.88 -17.09
CA THR A 290 2.22 2.03 -16.18
C THR A 290 1.44 1.58 -14.95
N GLY A 291 1.94 1.90 -13.76
CA GLY A 291 1.23 1.63 -12.51
C GLY A 291 -0.04 2.47 -12.38
N ILE A 292 -1.12 1.89 -11.83
CA ILE A 292 -2.38 2.59 -11.53
C ILE A 292 -2.66 2.52 -10.03
N GLY A 293 -3.01 3.66 -9.43
CA GLY A 293 -3.48 3.74 -8.04
C GLY A 293 -2.39 3.34 -7.04
N ALA A 294 -2.51 2.12 -6.52
CA ALA A 294 -1.57 1.51 -5.57
C ALA A 294 -0.22 1.12 -6.21
N VAL A 295 -0.11 1.07 -7.54
CA VAL A 295 1.15 0.79 -8.24
C VAL A 295 1.78 2.07 -8.78
N GLN A 296 3.07 2.23 -8.58
CA GLN A 296 3.86 3.37 -9.05
C GLN A 296 4.70 3.03 -10.28
N GLY A 297 5.17 4.09 -10.94
CA GLY A 297 6.17 3.99 -12.00
C GLY A 297 5.60 3.67 -13.37
N SER A 298 6.49 3.72 -14.35
CA SER A 298 6.23 3.32 -15.73
C SER A 298 7.55 2.88 -16.35
N ASP A 299 7.48 1.87 -17.20
CA ASP A 299 8.63 1.32 -17.89
C ASP A 299 8.23 0.83 -19.29
N THR A 300 9.20 0.60 -20.17
CA THR A 300 8.95 0.18 -21.56
C THR A 300 9.90 -0.93 -21.96
N GLY A 301 9.32 -2.06 -22.33
CA GLY A 301 10.05 -3.22 -22.85
C GLY A 301 10.03 -3.17 -24.37
N THR A 302 11.16 -3.51 -24.99
CA THR A 302 11.35 -3.47 -26.44
C THR A 302 11.51 -4.87 -27.03
N ALA A 303 11.17 -4.99 -28.32
CA ALA A 303 11.34 -6.19 -29.11
C ALA A 303 11.73 -5.82 -30.54
N THR A 304 12.57 -6.64 -31.17
CA THR A 304 12.95 -6.51 -32.57
C THR A 304 12.57 -7.79 -33.32
N ILE A 305 11.86 -7.68 -34.43
CA ILE A 305 11.57 -8.79 -35.35
C ILE A 305 12.62 -8.78 -36.46
N VAL A 306 13.12 -9.95 -36.85
CA VAL A 306 14.04 -10.10 -37.99
C VAL A 306 13.66 -11.29 -38.87
N ASP A 307 13.87 -11.08 -40.17
CA ASP A 307 13.50 -11.91 -41.33
C ASP A 307 14.68 -12.03 -42.34
N ASP A 308 15.91 -11.74 -41.88
CA ASP A 308 17.12 -11.66 -42.72
C ASP A 308 18.10 -12.83 -42.49
N GLY A 309 17.63 -13.88 -41.82
CA GLY A 309 18.42 -15.04 -41.42
C GLY A 309 19.40 -14.76 -40.28
N THR A 310 19.33 -13.60 -39.60
CA THR A 310 20.22 -13.27 -38.48
C THR A 310 19.59 -13.46 -37.10
N GLY A 311 18.30 -13.81 -37.05
CA GLY A 311 17.59 -14.04 -35.79
C GLY A 311 18.12 -15.23 -34.98
N PRO A 312 17.61 -15.39 -33.75
CA PRO A 312 18.07 -16.42 -32.83
C PRO A 312 17.69 -17.84 -33.28
N GLY A 313 18.44 -18.85 -32.83
CA GLY A 313 18.09 -20.27 -33.09
C GLY A 313 18.78 -20.89 -34.31
N PRO A 314 18.50 -22.18 -34.60
CA PRO A 314 19.25 -22.95 -35.61
C PRO A 314 18.77 -22.74 -37.06
N ASP A 315 17.52 -22.34 -37.25
CA ASP A 315 16.87 -22.14 -38.55
C ASP A 315 16.12 -20.79 -38.52
N PRO A 316 16.84 -19.65 -38.51
CA PRO A 316 16.23 -18.33 -38.48
C PRO A 316 15.48 -18.07 -39.79
N ASP A 317 14.42 -17.29 -39.69
CA ASP A 317 13.65 -16.88 -40.86
C ASP A 317 14.48 -15.97 -41.78
N ASP A 318 14.38 -16.18 -43.11
CA ASP A 318 15.14 -15.44 -44.11
C ASP A 318 14.32 -15.24 -45.40
N ASP A 319 13.57 -14.15 -45.42
CA ASP A 319 12.73 -13.77 -46.55
C ASP A 319 13.40 -12.87 -47.58
N ARG A 320 14.71 -12.63 -47.43
CA ARG A 320 15.47 -11.85 -48.42
C ARG A 320 15.27 -12.42 -49.82
N PRO A 321 14.91 -11.57 -50.80
CA PRO A 321 14.59 -12.04 -52.13
C PRO A 321 15.84 -12.61 -52.84
N SER A 322 15.71 -13.83 -53.36
CA SER A 322 16.68 -14.42 -54.27
C SER A 322 16.39 -14.02 -55.71
N VAL A 323 17.42 -13.75 -56.51
CA VAL A 323 17.28 -13.36 -57.92
C VAL A 323 17.46 -14.56 -58.86
N THR A 324 16.54 -14.69 -59.81
CA THR A 324 16.63 -15.64 -60.92
C THR A 324 16.45 -14.93 -62.25
N ILE A 325 17.03 -15.48 -63.32
CA ILE A 325 16.91 -14.95 -64.68
C ILE A 325 16.58 -16.08 -65.65
N THR A 326 15.62 -15.86 -66.55
CA THR A 326 15.27 -16.85 -67.57
C THR A 326 16.10 -16.66 -68.84
N ASP A 327 16.53 -17.75 -69.46
CA ASP A 327 17.22 -17.72 -70.75
C ASP A 327 16.34 -17.10 -71.85
N ALA A 328 16.94 -16.21 -72.66
CA ALA A 328 16.29 -15.67 -73.85
C ALA A 328 16.13 -16.70 -75.00
N GLY A 329 16.77 -17.87 -74.88
CA GLY A 329 16.79 -18.92 -75.91
C GLY A 329 17.63 -18.56 -77.14
N THR A 330 17.36 -19.22 -78.27
CA THR A 330 17.99 -18.91 -79.56
C THR A 330 17.19 -17.84 -80.29
N ILE A 331 17.86 -16.76 -80.69
CA ILE A 331 17.29 -15.65 -81.47
C ILE A 331 17.97 -15.54 -82.84
N ASN A 332 17.37 -14.80 -83.79
CA ASN A 332 18.05 -14.44 -85.03
C ASN A 332 18.87 -13.16 -84.86
N GLU A 333 19.88 -12.97 -85.72
CA GLU A 333 20.63 -11.72 -85.80
C GLU A 333 19.68 -10.54 -86.08
N GLY A 334 19.77 -9.50 -85.24
CA GLY A 334 18.91 -8.31 -85.29
C GLY A 334 17.64 -8.38 -84.44
N ASP A 335 17.29 -9.54 -83.86
CA ASP A 335 16.17 -9.68 -82.91
C ASP A 335 16.62 -9.29 -81.49
N THR A 336 15.67 -8.88 -80.64
CA THR A 336 15.91 -8.58 -79.22
C THR A 336 15.91 -9.87 -78.38
N ALA A 337 16.99 -10.12 -77.64
CA ALA A 337 17.04 -11.14 -76.59
C ALA A 337 16.32 -10.63 -75.34
N ASN A 338 15.18 -11.24 -74.98
CA ASN A 338 14.41 -10.86 -73.79
C ASN A 338 14.74 -11.80 -72.63
N PHE A 339 15.37 -11.26 -71.58
CA PHE A 339 15.58 -11.95 -70.32
C PHE A 339 14.52 -11.49 -69.31
N LYS A 340 13.96 -12.41 -68.53
CA LYS A 340 13.07 -12.07 -67.42
C LYS A 340 13.80 -12.29 -66.11
N VAL A 341 14.08 -11.21 -65.40
CA VAL A 341 14.55 -11.24 -64.01
C VAL A 341 13.34 -11.42 -63.09
N THR A 342 13.42 -12.35 -62.15
CA THR A 342 12.36 -12.64 -61.16
C THR A 342 12.99 -12.71 -59.77
N LEU A 343 12.39 -12.01 -58.81
CA LEU A 343 12.70 -12.14 -57.38
C LEU A 343 11.78 -13.20 -56.75
N SER A 344 12.27 -13.98 -55.78
CA SER A 344 11.47 -15.00 -55.10
C SER A 344 10.36 -14.41 -54.24
N ASN A 345 10.66 -13.31 -53.56
CA ASN A 345 9.83 -12.66 -52.55
C ASN A 345 9.65 -11.17 -52.87
N ALA A 346 8.64 -10.54 -52.28
CA ALA A 346 8.56 -9.08 -52.26
C ALA A 346 9.57 -8.52 -51.23
N SER A 347 9.76 -7.21 -51.22
CA SER A 347 10.63 -6.53 -50.26
C SER A 347 10.09 -5.12 -50.07
N GLU A 348 9.92 -4.72 -48.81
CA GLU A 348 9.52 -3.38 -48.39
C GLU A 348 10.67 -2.38 -48.60
N SER A 349 11.90 -2.89 -48.51
CA SER A 349 13.12 -2.16 -48.82
C SER A 349 13.49 -2.17 -50.31
N THR A 350 14.30 -1.21 -50.74
CA THR A 350 14.79 -1.16 -52.13
C THR A 350 15.78 -2.30 -52.42
N VAL A 351 15.43 -3.18 -53.35
CA VAL A 351 16.32 -4.24 -53.85
C VAL A 351 17.21 -3.73 -54.99
N GLN A 352 18.51 -4.01 -54.92
CA GLN A 352 19.46 -3.72 -55.99
C GLN A 352 19.88 -5.01 -56.70
N VAL A 353 19.83 -4.99 -58.04
CA VAL A 353 20.31 -6.08 -58.90
C VAL A 353 21.39 -5.53 -59.83
N GLU A 354 22.56 -6.14 -59.81
CA GLU A 354 23.64 -5.83 -60.75
C GLU A 354 23.54 -6.74 -61.99
N LEU A 355 23.49 -6.11 -63.17
CA LEU A 355 23.49 -6.83 -64.45
C LEU A 355 24.89 -6.78 -65.07
N GLY A 356 25.51 -7.95 -65.21
CA GLY A 356 26.79 -8.11 -65.90
C GLY A 356 26.59 -8.71 -67.29
N LEU A 357 27.24 -8.13 -68.31
CA LEU A 357 27.30 -8.70 -69.65
C LEU A 357 28.64 -9.42 -69.86
N ASN A 358 28.58 -10.72 -70.14
CA ASN A 358 29.73 -11.50 -70.59
C ASN A 358 29.51 -11.92 -72.04
N LEU A 359 30.43 -11.53 -72.92
CA LEU A 359 30.30 -11.72 -74.36
C LEU A 359 30.53 -13.18 -74.79
N GLY A 360 31.29 -13.96 -74.04
CA GLY A 360 31.75 -15.28 -74.49
C GLY A 360 32.49 -15.16 -75.83
N ASP A 361 31.97 -15.85 -76.85
CA ASP A 361 32.49 -15.82 -78.23
C ASP A 361 31.83 -14.74 -79.12
N THR A 362 30.90 -13.93 -78.58
CA THR A 362 30.19 -12.85 -79.30
C THR A 362 31.09 -11.63 -79.48
N GLU A 363 31.09 -10.97 -80.64
CA GLU A 363 31.84 -9.73 -80.84
C GLU A 363 31.08 -8.53 -80.27
N VAL A 364 31.82 -7.51 -79.76
CA VAL A 364 31.20 -6.29 -79.18
C VAL A 364 30.26 -5.58 -80.17
N GLY A 365 30.53 -5.68 -81.47
CA GLY A 365 29.70 -5.08 -82.52
C GLY A 365 28.37 -5.79 -82.78
N ASP A 366 28.20 -7.02 -82.26
CA ASP A 366 27.01 -7.85 -82.48
C ASP A 366 25.90 -7.58 -81.46
N LEU A 367 26.18 -6.80 -80.41
CA LEU A 367 25.22 -6.46 -79.36
C LEU A 367 24.90 -4.96 -79.35
N GLY A 368 23.62 -4.65 -79.10
CA GLY A 368 23.18 -3.31 -78.75
C GLY A 368 23.49 -2.94 -77.30
N THR A 369 23.02 -1.77 -76.87
CA THR A 369 23.08 -1.36 -75.45
C THR A 369 22.14 -2.25 -74.62
N LEU A 370 22.56 -2.64 -73.41
CA LEU A 370 21.68 -3.28 -72.44
C LEU A 370 20.68 -2.25 -71.91
N GLU A 371 19.39 -2.54 -72.03
CA GLU A 371 18.27 -1.70 -71.57
C GLU A 371 17.43 -2.50 -70.57
N TYR A 372 16.88 -1.85 -69.54
CA TYR A 372 16.04 -2.46 -68.49
C TYR A 372 14.75 -1.69 -68.25
#